data_AF-A0A3D9C9B7-F1
#
_entry.id   AF-A0A3D9C9B7-F1
#
_cell.length_a   1.000
_cell.length_b   1.000
_cell.length_c   1.000
_cell.angle_alpha   90.00
_cell.angle_beta   90.00
_cell.angle_gamma   90.00
#
_symmetry.space_group_name_H-M   'P 1'
#
loop_
_entity.id
_entity.type
_entity.pdbx_description
1 polymer ?
#
loop_
_entity_poly.entity_id
_entity_poly.type
_entity_poly.pdbx_seq_one_letter_code
_entity_poly.pdbx_strand_id
1 'polypeptide(L)'
;MSTSKLSLFATLTHIILLVILMKYDEVLFTHDWENPVMFLIVGVVILALILAIASRKTKLGAVLMITNGIYTLICLFMLYFALSYTFKV
;
A
#
# COMPACT_ATOMS: atom_id res chain seq x y z
N MET A 1 -18.75 -10.66 -0.02
CA MET A 1 -17.36 -11.20 0.09
C MET A 1 -16.92 -11.07 1.55
N SER A 2 -16.17 -12.04 2.13
CA SER A 2 -15.73 -11.90 3.53
C SER A 2 -14.70 -10.78 3.67
N THR A 3 -14.66 -10.13 4.83
CA THR A 3 -13.69 -9.05 5.14
C THR A 3 -12.24 -9.50 4.97
N SER A 4 -11.94 -10.75 5.29
CA SER A 4 -10.61 -11.36 5.04
C SER A 4 -10.28 -11.50 3.55
N LYS A 5 -11.25 -11.84 2.70
CA LYS A 5 -11.06 -11.90 1.24
C LYS A 5 -10.90 -10.52 0.62
N LEU A 6 -11.63 -9.52 1.14
CA LEU A 6 -11.48 -8.12 0.74
C LEU A 6 -10.10 -7.56 1.14
N SER A 7 -9.64 -7.87 2.36
CA SER A 7 -8.29 -7.52 2.80
C SER A 7 -7.23 -8.15 1.90
N LEU A 8 -7.38 -9.44 1.55
CA LEU A 8 -6.47 -10.13 0.63
C LEU A 8 -6.48 -9.51 -0.77
N PHE A 9 -7.65 -9.11 -1.29
CA PHE A 9 -7.76 -8.42 -2.56
C PHE A 9 -7.03 -7.07 -2.52
N ALA A 10 -7.24 -6.27 -1.47
CA ALA A 10 -6.52 -5.01 -1.28
C ALA A 10 -5.00 -5.23 -1.12
N THR A 11 -4.59 -6.31 -0.46
CA THR A 11 -3.18 -6.72 -0.37
C THR A 11 -2.61 -7.02 -1.76
N LEU A 12 -3.31 -7.78 -2.61
CA LEU A 12 -2.88 -8.05 -3.99
C LEU A 12 -2.84 -6.78 -4.85
N THR A 13 -3.83 -5.90 -4.71
CA THR A 13 -3.88 -4.64 -5.45
C THR A 13 -2.68 -3.76 -5.16
N HIS A 14 -2.28 -3.57 -3.89
CA HIS A 14 -1.10 -2.74 -3.62
C HIS A 14 0.20 -3.40 -4.06
N ILE A 15 0.32 -4.74 -4.06
CA ILE A 15 1.48 -5.44 -4.63
C ILE A 15 1.58 -5.17 -6.13
N ILE A 16 0.46 -5.25 -6.86
CA ILE A 16 0.43 -4.94 -8.30
C ILE A 16 0.84 -3.48 -8.53
N LEU A 17 0.29 -2.55 -7.75
CA LEU A 17 0.66 -1.14 -7.84
C LEU A 17 2.14 -0.90 -7.53
N LEU A 18 2.71 -1.60 -6.56
CA LEU A 18 4.13 -1.52 -6.24
C LEU A 18 5.00 -2.02 -7.41
N VAL A 19 4.60 -3.12 -8.06
CA VAL A 19 5.28 -3.61 -9.26
C VAL A 19 5.20 -2.61 -10.40
N ILE A 20 4.04 -1.96 -10.58
CA ILE A 20 3.88 -0.90 -11.58
C ILE A 20 4.82 0.27 -11.28
N LEU A 21 4.87 0.73 -10.03
CA LEU A 21 5.77 1.80 -9.60
C LEU A 21 7.23 1.44 -9.92
N MET A 22 7.69 0.26 -9.52
CA MET A 22 9.08 -0.17 -9.73
C MET A 22 9.44 -0.39 -11.21
N LYS A 23 8.49 -0.82 -12.03
CA LYS A 23 8.75 -1.19 -13.44
C LYS A 23 8.56 -0.03 -14.41
N TYR A 24 7.68 0.91 -14.08
CA TYR A 24 7.32 2.04 -14.94
C TYR A 24 7.71 3.37 -14.31
N ASP A 25 8.68 3.37 -13.40
CA ASP A 25 9.15 4.56 -12.67
C ASP A 25 9.46 5.72 -13.62
N GLU A 26 10.28 5.50 -14.65
CA GLU A 26 10.61 6.53 -15.65
C GLU A 26 9.38 7.06 -16.40
N VAL A 27 8.40 6.20 -16.68
CA VAL A 27 7.16 6.60 -17.36
C VAL A 27 6.25 7.38 -16.41
N LEU A 28 6.19 6.99 -15.13
CA LEU A 28 5.44 7.69 -14.10
C LEU A 28 6.07 9.05 -13.79
N PHE A 29 7.40 9.13 -13.76
CA PHE A 29 8.15 10.37 -13.58
C PHE A 29 7.93 11.33 -14.75
N THR A 30 8.03 10.85 -16.00
CA THR A 30 7.82 11.70 -17.20
C THR A 30 6.42 12.29 -17.29
N HIS A 31 5.43 11.71 -16.62
CA HIS A 31 4.07 12.21 -16.61
C HIS A 31 3.69 12.90 -15.29
N ASP A 32 4.57 12.92 -14.28
CA ASP A 32 4.32 13.41 -12.90
C ASP A 32 3.26 12.59 -12.12
N TRP A 33 3.23 11.27 -12.33
CA TRP A 33 2.30 10.32 -11.70
C TRP A 33 2.90 9.53 -10.53
N GLU A 34 4.20 9.67 -10.26
CA GLU A 34 4.89 8.94 -9.20
C GLU A 34 4.26 9.20 -7.83
N ASN A 35 4.08 10.48 -7.47
CA ASN A 35 3.47 10.89 -6.21
C ASN A 35 2.01 10.40 -6.08
N PRO A 36 1.10 10.65 -7.04
CA PRO A 36 -0.26 10.09 -7.01
C PRO A 36 -0.31 8.57 -6.83
N VAL A 37 0.53 7.81 -7.53
CA VAL A 37 0.58 6.35 -7.41
C VAL A 37 1.08 5.93 -6.03
N MET A 38 2.07 6.63 -5.48
CA MET A 38 2.54 6.38 -4.11
C MET A 38 1.43 6.63 -3.07
N PHE A 39 0.69 7.75 -3.18
CA PHE A 39 -0.46 8.02 -2.31
C PHE A 39 -1.55 6.96 -2.45
N LEU A 40 -1.83 6.50 -3.67
CA LEU A 40 -2.78 5.42 -3.93
C LEU A 40 -2.35 4.12 -3.22
N ILE A 41 -1.07 3.75 -3.30
CA ILE A 41 -0.51 2.57 -2.63
C ILE A 41 -0.71 2.68 -1.12
N VAL A 42 -0.34 3.82 -0.51
CA VAL A 42 -0.54 4.07 0.92
C VAL A 42 -2.02 3.92 1.30
N GLY A 43 -2.92 4.51 0.53
CA GLY A 43 -4.36 4.43 0.78
C GLY A 43 -4.89 2.99 0.74
N VAL A 44 -4.45 2.19 -0.24
CA VAL A 44 -4.84 0.78 -0.37
C VAL A 44 -4.28 -0.05 0.78
N VAL A 45 -3.05 0.21 1.24
CA VAL A 45 -2.44 -0.50 2.38
C VAL A 45 -3.20 -0.21 3.67
N ILE A 46 -3.58 1.04 3.93
CA ILE A 46 -4.41 1.41 5.09
C ILE A 46 -5.77 0.69 5.04
N LEU A 47 -6.42 0.69 3.88
CA LEU A 47 -7.68 -0.04 3.66
C LEU A 47 -7.52 -1.55 3.91
N ALA A 48 -6.45 -2.16 3.39
CA ALA A 48 -6.15 -3.57 3.60
C ALA A 48 -5.96 -3.90 5.08
N LEU A 49 -5.31 -3.01 5.84
CA LEU A 49 -5.11 -3.14 7.28
C LEU A 49 -6.43 -3.01 8.06
N ILE A 50 -7.28 -2.02 7.76
CA ILE A 50 -8.60 -1.87 8.41
C ILE A 50 -9.45 -3.13 8.21
N LEU A 51 -9.47 -3.66 6.98
CA LEU A 51 -10.19 -4.90 6.65
C LEU A 51 -9.60 -6.13 7.35
N ALA A 52 -8.27 -6.17 7.52
CA ALA A 52 -7.59 -7.23 8.28
C ALA A 52 -7.96 -7.17 9.77
N ILE A 53 -7.94 -5.99 10.39
CA ILE A 53 -8.34 -5.77 11.79
C ILE A 53 -9.81 -6.17 12.01
N ALA A 54 -10.69 -5.85 11.06
CA ALA A 54 -12.10 -6.24 11.08
C ALA A 54 -12.29 -7.76 10.95
N SER A 55 -11.35 -8.46 10.31
CA SER A 55 -11.37 -9.92 10.13
C SER A 55 -10.46 -10.69 11.10
N ARG A 56 -9.90 -10.02 12.13
CA ARG A 56 -8.88 -10.58 13.05
C ARG A 56 -9.25 -11.88 13.75
N LYS A 57 -10.55 -12.17 13.90
CA LYS A 57 -11.05 -13.42 14.51
C LYS A 57 -10.81 -14.65 13.62
N THR A 58 -10.47 -14.45 12.34
CA THR A 58 -10.13 -15.52 11.40
C THR A 58 -8.60 -15.69 11.32
N LYS A 59 -8.12 -16.93 11.15
CA LYS A 59 -6.68 -17.20 10.96
C LYS A 59 -6.08 -16.36 9.83
N LEU A 60 -6.81 -16.26 8.71
CA LEU A 60 -6.40 -15.45 7.56
C LEU A 60 -6.33 -13.95 7.90
N GLY A 61 -7.35 -13.41 8.58
CA GLY A 61 -7.35 -12.01 9.00
C GLY A 61 -6.22 -11.67 9.98
N ALA A 62 -5.88 -12.58 10.90
CA ALA A 62 -4.76 -12.40 11.82
C ALA A 62 -3.40 -12.33 11.07
N VAL A 63 -3.17 -13.23 10.10
CA VAL A 63 -1.96 -13.19 9.26
C VAL A 63 -1.91 -11.90 8.45
N LEU A 64 -3.00 -11.55 7.77
CA LEU A 64 -3.09 -10.33 6.96
C LEU A 64 -2.89 -9.06 7.81
N MET A 65 -3.32 -9.07 9.07
CA MET A 65 -3.14 -7.93 9.97
C MET A 65 -1.66 -7.69 10.28
N ILE A 66 -0.91 -8.76 10.56
CA ILE A 66 0.53 -8.65 10.81
C ILE A 66 1.26 -8.22 9.53
N THR A 67 0.99 -8.88 8.41
CA THR A 67 1.63 -8.56 7.12
C THR A 67 1.33 -7.14 6.69
N ASN A 68 0.06 -6.72 6.63
CA ASN A 68 -0.32 -5.36 6.26
C ASN A 68 0.18 -4.34 7.29
N GLY A 69 0.30 -4.71 8.57
CA GLY A 69 0.90 -3.86 9.61
C GLY A 69 2.37 -3.52 9.30
N ILE A 70 3.19 -4.52 8.97
CA ILE A 70 4.59 -4.31 8.56
C ILE A 70 4.66 -3.45 7.29
N TYR A 71 3.84 -3.76 6.27
CA TYR A 71 3.80 -2.98 5.03
C TYR A 71 3.36 -1.52 5.26
N THR A 72 2.47 -1.27 6.22
CA THR A 72 2.03 0.09 6.57
C THR A 72 3.20 0.91 7.09
N LEU A 73 4.07 0.34 7.94
CA LEU A 73 5.26 1.03 8.43
C LEU A 73 6.21 1.40 7.29
N ILE A 74 6.44 0.48 6.34
CA ILE A 74 7.28 0.73 5.16
C ILE A 74 6.66 1.83 4.28
N CYS A 75 5.34 1.77 4.03
CA CYS A 75 4.64 2.78 3.24
C CYS A 75 4.65 4.16 3.91
N LEU A 76 4.50 4.23 5.23
CA LEU A 76 4.60 5.49 5.98
C LEU A 76 6.00 6.07 5.92
N PHE A 77 7.03 5.22 5.97
CA PHE A 77 8.42 5.65 5.79
C PHE A 77 8.65 6.22 4.39
N MET A 78 8.23 5.51 3.34
CA MET A 78 8.33 6.01 1.95
C MET A 78 7.55 7.30 1.75
N LEU A 79 6.34 7.39 2.29
CA LEU A 79 5.52 8.61 2.24
C LEU A 79 6.20 9.78 2.95
N TYR A 80 6.81 9.54 4.12
CA TYR A 80 7.58 10.56 4.81
C TYR A 80 8.73 11.09 3.94
N PHE A 81 9.42 10.22 3.21
CA PHE A 81 10.44 10.63 2.25
C PHE A 81 9.84 11.43 1.10
N ALA A 82 8.75 10.97 0.49
CA ALA A 82 8.06 11.67 -0.59
C ALA A 82 7.43 13.01 -0.17
N LEU A 83 7.11 13.21 1.10
CA LEU A 83 6.64 14.51 1.60
C LEU A 83 7.79 15.43 2.01
N SER A 84 8.92 14.87 2.44
CA SER A 84 10.02 15.65 3.02
C SER A 84 11.13 15.98 2.02
N TYR A 85 11.34 15.15 1.00
CA TYR A 85 12.47 15.28 0.06
C TYR A 85 12.09 15.70 -1.36
N THR A 86 10.81 15.58 -1.75
CA THR A 86 10.34 15.89 -3.12
C THR A 86 10.24 17.40 -3.42
N PHE A 87 10.60 18.28 -2.47
CA PHE A 87 10.66 19.73 -2.66
C PHE A 87 12.07 20.32 -2.47
N LYS A 88 13.14 19.52 -2.54
CA LYS A 88 14.52 20.00 -2.27
C LYS A 88 15.55 19.82 -3.40
N VAL A 89 15.12 19.61 -4.65
CA VAL A 89 15.99 19.75 -5.82
C VAL A 89 15.33 20.66 -6.84
#